data_AF-A0A920I0V1-F1
#
_entry.id   AF-A0A920I0V1-F1
#
_cell.length_a   1.000
_cell.length_b   1.000
_cell.length_c   1.000
_cell.angle_alpha   90.00
_cell.angle_beta   90.00
_cell.angle_gamma   90.00
#
_symmetry.space_group_name_H-M   'P 1'
#
loop_
_entity.id
_entity.type
_entity.pdbx_description
1 polymer ?
#
loop_
_entity_poly.entity_id
_entity_poly.type
_entity_poly.pdbx_seq_one_letter_code
_entity_poly.pdbx_strand_id
1 'polypeptide(L)'
;MGIAGGLLLAGLLCHCWDVGHEDTGRGKMRLSDEEQAMLAGEMGPACRWAIDHQLQVGRMFDAADMVPVSQAHMMADPESLGEAGVDFVEGLAKDGARVTVPMITDPRGVDLSHYLPLGQTEAMAGLERRFIAACTAMGIMMTDTCINYQTIMPPLNGDHVAYGDTGVVIYSNSVCGARSNFEGGPSALAPG
;
A
#
# COMPACT_ATOMS: atom_id res chain seq x y z
N MET A 1 27.13 -13.04 -11.13
CA MET A 1 26.33 -13.02 -9.89
C MET A 1 24.99 -12.43 -10.25
N GLY A 2 24.00 -13.29 -10.56
CA GLY A 2 22.66 -12.84 -10.94
C GLY A 2 21.86 -12.48 -9.70
N ILE A 3 21.34 -11.26 -9.66
CA ILE A 3 20.33 -10.87 -8.67
C ILE A 3 19.06 -11.57 -9.15
N ALA A 4 18.56 -12.53 -8.36
CA ALA A 4 17.28 -13.15 -8.60
C ALA A 4 16.22 -12.04 -8.69
N GLY A 5 15.50 -11.97 -9.81
CA GLY A 5 14.40 -11.02 -10.00
C GLY A 5 13.35 -11.24 -8.91
N GLY A 6 13.37 -10.39 -7.89
CA GLY A 6 12.36 -10.38 -6.85
C GLY A 6 11.02 -9.98 -7.43
N LEU A 7 9.96 -10.58 -6.91
CA LEU A 7 8.57 -10.23 -7.22
C LEU A 7 8.25 -8.94 -6.47
N LEU A 8 8.39 -7.83 -7.18
CA LEU A 8 8.39 -6.50 -6.61
C LEU A 8 7.03 -5.82 -6.84
N LEU A 9 6.43 -5.26 -5.79
CA LEU A 9 5.24 -4.43 -5.89
C LEU A 9 5.55 -3.11 -6.62
N ALA A 10 4.50 -2.45 -7.09
CA ALA A 10 4.59 -1.34 -8.02
C ALA A 10 4.64 -0.02 -7.24
N GLY A 11 5.79 0.64 -7.12
CA GLY A 11 5.92 1.96 -6.49
C GLY A 11 5.16 3.10 -7.20
N LEU A 12 3.86 2.97 -7.49
CA LEU A 12 3.08 3.84 -8.37
C LEU A 12 1.70 4.18 -7.76
N LEU A 13 1.26 5.41 -7.97
CA LEU A 13 -0.04 5.96 -7.54
C LEU A 13 -0.74 6.64 -8.70
N CYS A 14 -2.07 6.58 -8.74
CA CYS A 14 -2.86 7.30 -9.75
C CYS A 14 -2.76 8.83 -9.60
N HIS A 15 -2.40 9.55 -10.67
CA HIS A 15 -2.27 11.01 -10.62
C HIS A 15 -3.64 11.70 -10.79
N CYS A 16 -4.30 12.02 -9.68
CA CYS A 16 -5.67 12.55 -9.67
C CYS A 16 -5.77 14.04 -9.25
N TRP A 17 -4.65 14.74 -9.11
CA TRP A 17 -4.57 16.06 -8.46
C TRP A 17 -4.79 17.25 -9.41
N ASP A 18 -4.60 17.05 -10.72
CA ASP A 18 -4.78 18.07 -11.75
C ASP A 18 -6.16 17.95 -12.40
N VAL A 19 -7.21 18.37 -11.70
CA VAL A 19 -8.57 18.46 -12.27
C VAL A 19 -8.73 19.71 -13.15
N GLY A 20 -8.06 19.69 -14.30
CA GLY A 20 -8.51 20.42 -15.48
C GLY A 20 -9.51 19.55 -16.24
N HIS A 21 -10.82 19.81 -16.07
CA HIS A 21 -11.86 19.11 -16.82
C HIS A 21 -11.84 19.50 -18.31
N GLU A 22 -10.91 18.94 -19.07
CA GLU A 22 -11.14 18.65 -20.49
C GLU A 22 -11.65 17.21 -20.57
N ASP A 23 -12.87 17.05 -21.07
CA ASP A 23 -13.55 15.76 -21.29
C ASP A 23 -12.76 14.94 -22.33
N THR A 24 -11.74 14.23 -21.84
CA THR A 24 -11.03 13.20 -22.59
C THR A 24 -11.87 11.93 -22.55
N GLY A 25 -12.98 11.94 -23.29
CA GLY A 25 -14.04 10.94 -23.21
C GLY A 25 -13.54 9.52 -22.94
N ARG A 26 -13.90 8.94 -21.78
CA ARG A 26 -13.49 7.60 -21.30
C ARG A 26 -12.11 7.18 -21.82
N GLY A 27 -11.11 8.01 -21.58
CA GLY A 27 -9.74 7.80 -22.02
C GLY A 27 -9.10 6.63 -21.28
N LYS A 28 -8.59 5.65 -22.05
CA LYS A 28 -7.74 4.57 -21.52
C LYS A 28 -6.50 5.21 -20.85
N MET A 29 -6.23 4.87 -19.58
CA MET A 29 -5.01 5.30 -18.87
C MET A 29 -3.76 5.05 -19.73
N ARG A 30 -2.86 6.03 -19.78
CA ARG A 30 -1.57 5.88 -20.46
C ARG A 30 -0.63 5.09 -19.57
N LEU A 31 -0.01 4.06 -20.15
CA LEU A 31 0.94 3.19 -19.46
C LEU A 31 2.34 3.34 -20.03
N SER A 32 3.33 3.46 -19.14
CA SER A 32 4.74 3.34 -19.48
C SER A 32 5.09 1.92 -19.94
N ASP A 33 6.27 1.75 -20.53
CA ASP A 33 6.75 0.42 -20.95
C ASP A 33 6.91 -0.53 -19.74
N GLU A 34 7.31 0.00 -18.58
CA GLU A 34 7.42 -0.75 -17.34
C GLU A 34 6.03 -1.20 -16.85
N GLU A 35 5.05 -0.30 -16.80
CA GLU A 35 3.68 -0.60 -16.38
C GLU A 35 3.01 -1.63 -17.31
N GLN A 36 3.32 -1.58 -18.60
CA GLN A 36 2.88 -2.60 -19.57
C GLN A 36 3.52 -3.97 -19.29
N ALA A 37 4.82 -4.01 -19.01
CA ALA A 37 5.53 -5.25 -18.66
C ALA A 37 5.02 -5.86 -17.35
N MET A 38 4.73 -5.01 -16.35
CA MET A 38 4.09 -5.43 -15.09
C MET A 38 2.72 -6.08 -15.36
N LEU A 39 1.89 -5.43 -16.17
CA LEU A 39 0.54 -5.94 -16.50
C LEU A 39 0.59 -7.23 -17.33
N ALA A 40 1.61 -7.38 -18.18
CA ALA A 40 1.90 -8.60 -18.92
C ALA A 40 2.39 -9.74 -18.00
N GLY A 41 2.77 -9.44 -16.76
CA GLY A 41 3.24 -10.41 -15.77
C GLY A 41 4.73 -10.73 -15.87
N GLU A 42 5.52 -9.91 -16.56
CA GLU A 42 6.96 -10.10 -16.71
C GLU A 42 7.71 -9.92 -15.37
N MET A 43 7.10 -9.16 -14.45
CA MET A 43 7.58 -8.93 -13.08
C MET A 43 6.86 -9.82 -12.05
N GLY A 44 6.14 -10.83 -12.56
CA GLY A 44 5.47 -11.89 -11.82
C GLY A 44 4.13 -11.52 -11.18
N PRO A 45 3.49 -12.48 -10.48
CA PRO A 45 2.06 -12.42 -10.16
C PRO A 45 1.69 -11.30 -9.19
N ALA A 46 2.51 -11.05 -8.16
CA ALA A 46 2.23 -9.99 -7.19
C ALA A 46 2.27 -8.60 -7.82
N CYS A 47 3.28 -8.34 -8.66
CA CYS A 47 3.42 -7.10 -9.41
C CYS A 47 2.26 -6.91 -10.39
N ARG A 48 1.90 -7.98 -11.11
CA ARG A 48 0.76 -7.98 -12.03
C ARG A 48 -0.57 -7.70 -11.33
N TRP A 49 -0.77 -8.28 -10.15
CA TRP A 49 -1.95 -7.99 -9.33
C TRP A 49 -1.96 -6.50 -8.90
N ALA A 50 -0.83 -5.99 -8.42
CA ALA A 50 -0.72 -4.63 -7.94
C ALA A 50 -1.03 -3.60 -9.04
N ILE A 51 -0.43 -3.75 -10.22
CA ILE A 51 -0.69 -2.85 -11.34
C ILE A 51 -2.12 -2.98 -11.86
N ASP A 52 -2.69 -4.18 -11.94
CA ASP A 52 -4.09 -4.33 -12.35
C ASP A 52 -5.04 -3.65 -11.36
N HIS A 53 -4.78 -3.79 -10.05
CA HIS A 53 -5.53 -3.12 -9.00
C HIS A 53 -5.43 -1.59 -9.12
N GLN A 54 -4.22 -1.03 -9.26
CA GLN A 54 -4.01 0.41 -9.46
C GLN A 54 -4.71 0.92 -10.72
N LEU A 55 -4.74 0.14 -11.81
CA LEU A 55 -5.49 0.53 -13.01
C LEU A 55 -7.00 0.55 -12.80
N GLN A 56 -7.54 -0.33 -11.94
CA GLN A 56 -8.94 -0.27 -11.57
C GLN A 56 -9.25 1.00 -10.76
N VAL A 57 -8.37 1.35 -9.82
CA VAL A 57 -8.46 2.60 -9.03
C VAL A 57 -8.37 3.82 -9.94
N GLY A 58 -7.37 3.89 -10.82
CA GLY A 58 -7.18 5.02 -11.72
C GLY A 58 -8.33 5.20 -12.70
N ARG A 59 -8.90 4.11 -13.22
CA ARG A 59 -10.13 4.16 -14.03
C ARG A 59 -11.34 4.69 -13.26
N MET A 60 -11.44 4.39 -11.96
CA MET A 60 -12.51 4.91 -11.11
C MET A 60 -12.41 6.44 -10.94
N PHE A 61 -11.19 6.98 -10.92
CA PHE A 61 -10.92 8.41 -10.79
C PHE A 61 -10.72 9.14 -12.12
N ASP A 62 -10.96 8.48 -13.27
CA ASP A 62 -10.65 9.01 -14.60
C ASP A 62 -9.20 9.54 -14.72
N ALA A 63 -8.27 8.89 -14.02
CA ALA A 63 -6.85 9.26 -14.03
C ALA A 63 -6.27 9.11 -15.43
N ALA A 64 -5.41 10.04 -15.82
CA ALA A 64 -4.79 10.03 -17.14
C ALA A 64 -3.58 9.07 -17.21
N ASP A 65 -2.84 8.98 -16.11
CA ASP A 65 -1.62 8.19 -15.91
C ASP A 65 -1.35 7.94 -14.40
N MET A 66 -0.28 7.20 -14.11
CA MET A 66 0.26 6.99 -12.77
C MET A 66 1.57 7.76 -12.58
N VAL A 67 1.92 8.01 -11.33
CA VAL A 67 3.18 8.65 -10.91
C VAL A 67 3.91 7.77 -9.90
N PRO A 68 5.26 7.76 -9.90
CA PRO A 68 6.02 7.03 -8.91
C PRO A 68 5.80 7.63 -7.51
N VAL A 69 5.77 6.77 -6.49
CA VAL A 69 5.73 7.19 -5.09
C VAL A 69 7.08 6.99 -4.40
N SER A 70 7.38 7.84 -3.43
CA SER A 70 8.59 7.71 -2.62
C SER A 70 8.43 6.76 -1.44
N GLN A 71 7.19 6.53 -1.00
CA GLN A 71 6.83 5.71 0.16
C GLN A 71 5.32 5.40 0.17
N ALA A 72 4.95 4.36 0.91
CA ALA A 72 3.57 3.91 1.09
C ALA A 72 3.19 3.68 2.56
N HIS A 73 1.91 3.83 2.87
CA HIS A 73 1.34 3.61 4.19
C HIS A 73 0.06 2.80 4.05
N MET A 74 0.08 1.58 4.57
CA MET A 74 -1.10 0.71 4.59
C MET A 74 -1.79 0.78 5.94
N MET A 75 -2.99 1.33 5.93
CA MET A 75 -3.96 1.13 7.00
C MET A 75 -4.45 -0.31 6.92
N ALA A 76 -3.89 -1.18 7.75
CA ALA A 76 -4.31 -2.56 7.86
C ALA A 76 -4.02 -3.09 9.26
N ASP A 77 -5.09 -3.42 9.96
CA ASP A 77 -5.06 -4.17 11.21
C ASP A 77 -5.97 -5.42 11.08
N PRO A 78 -5.66 -6.51 11.81
CA PRO A 78 -6.45 -7.73 11.74
C PRO A 78 -7.93 -7.61 12.15
N GLU A 79 -8.30 -6.62 12.97
CA GLU A 79 -9.70 -6.37 13.34
C GLU A 79 -10.49 -5.90 12.11
N SER A 80 -9.89 -5.02 11.29
CA SER A 80 -10.46 -4.55 10.03
C SER A 80 -10.37 -5.60 8.90
N LEU A 81 -9.27 -6.34 8.80
CA LEU A 81 -9.01 -7.28 7.72
C LEU A 81 -9.79 -8.60 7.88
N GLY A 82 -9.94 -9.04 9.13
CA GLY A 82 -10.43 -10.38 9.44
C GLY A 82 -9.58 -11.50 8.83
N GLU A 83 -10.09 -12.73 8.91
CA GLU A 83 -9.39 -13.93 8.42
C GLU A 83 -9.05 -13.84 6.93
N ALA A 84 -10.01 -13.39 6.11
CA ALA A 84 -9.85 -13.33 4.66
C ALA A 84 -8.79 -12.30 4.22
N GLY A 85 -8.73 -11.15 4.91
CA GLY A 85 -7.70 -10.14 4.64
C GLY A 85 -6.31 -10.65 5.02
N VAL A 86 -6.18 -11.35 6.16
CA VAL A 86 -4.89 -11.95 6.54
C VAL A 86 -4.48 -13.07 5.59
N ASP A 87 -5.40 -13.94 5.18
CA ASP A 87 -5.12 -15.00 4.19
C ASP A 87 -4.65 -14.41 2.85
N PHE A 88 -5.24 -13.30 2.42
CA PHE A 88 -4.84 -12.57 1.23
C PHE A 88 -3.39 -12.07 1.32
N VAL A 89 -3.05 -11.39 2.42
CA VAL A 89 -1.69 -10.85 2.66
C VAL A 89 -0.66 -11.98 2.81
N GLU A 90 -1.03 -13.07 3.48
CA GLU A 90 -0.20 -14.28 3.54
C GLU A 90 0.01 -14.90 2.16
N GLY A 91 -1.01 -14.90 1.30
CA GLY A 91 -0.91 -15.39 -0.08
C GLY A 91 0.16 -14.64 -0.87
N LEU A 92 0.11 -13.30 -0.82
CA LEU A 92 1.13 -12.45 -1.46
C LEU A 92 2.54 -12.73 -0.90
N ALA A 93 2.67 -12.87 0.43
CA ALA A 93 3.95 -13.18 1.06
C ALA A 93 4.48 -14.57 0.65
N LYS A 94 3.61 -15.59 0.59
CA LYS A 94 3.94 -16.96 0.15
C LYS A 94 4.37 -16.99 -1.31
N ASP A 95 3.75 -16.17 -2.14
CA ASP A 95 4.12 -15.99 -3.54
C ASP A 95 5.43 -15.21 -3.70
N GLY A 96 6.03 -14.71 -2.62
CA GLY A 96 7.33 -14.05 -2.63
C GLY A 96 7.28 -12.55 -2.91
N ALA A 97 6.11 -11.92 -2.78
CA ALA A 97 5.96 -10.47 -2.94
C ALA A 97 6.91 -9.71 -2.01
N ARG A 98 7.44 -8.59 -2.50
CA ARG A 98 8.28 -7.66 -1.76
C ARG A 98 7.90 -6.23 -2.11
N VAL A 99 7.91 -5.37 -1.10
CA VAL A 99 7.81 -3.92 -1.32
C VAL A 99 9.05 -3.40 -2.04
N THR A 100 8.85 -2.43 -2.94
CA THR A 100 9.91 -1.69 -3.66
C THR A 100 10.22 -0.35 -3.03
N VAL A 101 9.24 0.25 -2.37
CA VAL A 101 9.38 1.53 -1.68
C VAL A 101 9.29 1.30 -0.17
N PRO A 102 9.87 2.20 0.64
CA PRO A 102 9.65 2.17 2.09
C PRO A 102 8.14 2.16 2.39
N MET A 103 7.70 1.13 3.11
CA MET A 103 6.30 0.92 3.41
C MET A 103 6.09 0.67 4.90
N ILE A 104 5.15 1.41 5.49
CA ILE A 104 4.78 1.34 6.90
C ILE A 104 3.30 0.95 7.07
N THR A 105 2.96 0.48 8.26
CA THR A 105 1.60 0.08 8.65
C THR A 105 1.07 0.93 9.78
N ASP A 106 -0.25 1.01 9.87
CA ASP A 106 -0.92 1.48 11.08
C ASP A 106 -0.61 0.62 12.31
N PRO A 107 -0.91 1.10 13.53
CA PRO A 107 -0.69 0.32 14.73
C PRO A 107 -1.52 -0.96 14.72
N ARG A 108 -0.98 -1.95 15.42
CA ARG A 108 -1.61 -3.26 15.65
C ARG A 108 -2.95 -3.10 16.39
N GLY A 109 -3.90 -3.97 16.07
CA GLY A 109 -5.15 -4.11 16.81
C GLY A 109 -4.99 -4.86 18.14
N VAL A 110 -3.89 -5.63 18.27
CA VAL A 110 -3.60 -6.44 19.46
C VAL A 110 -2.20 -6.15 20.04
N ASP A 111 -2.14 -5.79 21.33
CA ASP A 111 -0.89 -5.82 22.09
C ASP A 111 -0.56 -7.28 22.46
N LEU A 112 0.32 -7.91 21.69
CA LEU A 112 0.77 -9.29 21.89
C LEU A 112 1.42 -9.56 23.26
N SER A 113 1.72 -8.53 24.04
CA SER A 113 2.25 -8.63 25.41
C SER A 113 1.15 -8.52 26.49
N HIS A 114 -0.01 -7.93 26.19
CA HIS A 114 -1.06 -7.63 27.19
C HIS A 114 -2.50 -7.98 26.77
N TYR A 115 -2.71 -8.63 25.63
CA TYR A 115 -4.05 -8.93 25.08
C TYR A 115 -4.96 -9.71 26.04
N LEU A 116 -4.42 -10.68 26.80
CA LEU A 116 -5.21 -11.47 27.76
C LEU A 116 -5.81 -10.61 28.89
N PRO A 117 -5.04 -9.77 29.62
CA PRO A 117 -5.59 -8.80 30.57
C PRO A 117 -6.63 -7.83 29.98
N LEU A 118 -6.51 -7.49 28.70
CA LEU A 118 -7.44 -6.60 28.00
C LEU A 118 -8.73 -7.31 27.55
N GLY A 119 -8.86 -8.62 27.81
CA GLY A 119 -10.04 -9.41 27.45
C GLY A 119 -10.08 -9.85 25.98
N GLN A 120 -8.98 -9.66 25.24
CA GLN A 120 -8.84 -10.15 23.87
C GLN A 120 -8.53 -11.65 23.87
N THR A 121 -8.94 -12.34 22.80
CA THR A 121 -8.81 -13.80 22.72
C THR A 121 -7.49 -14.23 22.07
N GLU A 122 -7.07 -15.47 22.31
CA GLU A 122 -5.92 -16.07 21.60
C GLU A 122 -6.15 -16.11 20.08
N ALA A 123 -7.41 -16.23 19.62
CA ALA A 123 -7.72 -16.20 18.20
C ALA A 123 -7.38 -14.82 17.58
N MET A 124 -7.70 -13.72 18.27
CA MET A 124 -7.34 -12.37 17.83
C MET A 124 -5.82 -12.19 17.80
N ALA A 125 -5.13 -12.61 18.85
CA ALA A 125 -3.67 -12.54 18.92
C ALA A 125 -2.99 -13.43 17.85
N GLY A 126 -3.55 -14.60 17.58
CA GLY A 126 -3.07 -15.50 16.53
C GLY A 126 -3.20 -14.88 15.14
N LEU A 127 -4.30 -14.18 14.87
CA LEU A 127 -4.51 -13.48 13.62
C LEU A 127 -3.51 -12.32 13.42
N GLU A 128 -3.25 -11.55 14.49
CA GLU A 128 -2.23 -10.50 14.50
C GLU A 128 -0.81 -11.04 14.24
N ARG A 129 -0.42 -12.14 14.90
CA ARG A 129 0.89 -12.77 14.68
C ARG A 129 1.09 -13.19 13.23
N ARG A 130 0.06 -13.75 12.60
CA ARG A 130 0.07 -14.16 11.20
C ARG A 130 0.23 -12.98 10.26
N PHE A 131 -0.56 -11.92 10.48
CA PHE A 131 -0.48 -10.69 9.71
C PHE A 131 0.92 -10.04 9.79
N ILE A 132 1.46 -9.86 11.01
CA ILE A 132 2.80 -9.32 11.24
C ILE A 132 3.86 -10.14 10.49
N ALA A 133 3.78 -11.47 10.56
CA ALA A 133 4.73 -12.35 9.88
C ALA A 133 4.67 -12.18 8.36
N ALA A 134 3.48 -12.06 7.77
CA ALA A 134 3.29 -11.85 6.34
C ALA A 134 3.83 -10.48 5.89
N CYS A 135 3.46 -9.40 6.59
CA CYS A 135 3.95 -8.04 6.32
C CYS A 135 5.48 -7.96 6.41
N THR A 136 6.05 -8.49 7.50
CA THR A 136 7.51 -8.48 7.70
C THR A 136 8.23 -9.31 6.63
N ALA A 137 7.67 -10.45 6.23
CA ALA A 137 8.21 -11.26 5.15
C ALA A 137 8.25 -10.51 3.82
N MET A 138 7.27 -9.63 3.54
CA MET A 138 7.24 -8.78 2.35
C MET A 138 8.17 -7.55 2.46
N GLY A 139 8.77 -7.29 3.63
CA GLY A 139 9.63 -6.12 3.86
C GLY A 139 8.89 -4.88 4.36
N ILE A 140 7.63 -5.01 4.75
CA ILE A 140 6.84 -3.93 5.33
C ILE A 140 7.29 -3.70 6.78
N MET A 141 7.49 -2.43 7.14
CA MET A 141 7.89 -2.05 8.48
C MET A 141 6.67 -1.94 9.39
N MET A 142 6.64 -2.75 10.45
CA MET A 142 5.62 -2.64 11.48
C MET A 142 5.89 -1.43 12.36
N THR A 143 4.99 -0.44 12.34
CA THR A 143 5.09 0.76 13.16
C THR A 143 3.89 0.84 14.10
N ASP A 144 4.12 0.59 15.39
CA ASP A 144 3.07 0.52 16.41
C ASP A 144 2.60 1.92 16.87
N THR A 145 2.27 2.81 15.93
CA THR A 145 1.83 4.18 16.22
C THR A 145 0.95 4.76 15.10
N CYS A 146 -0.14 5.45 15.45
CA CYS A 146 -1.02 6.18 14.51
C CYS A 146 -0.37 7.44 13.89
N ILE A 147 0.84 7.81 14.31
CA ILE A 147 1.55 9.01 13.82
C ILE A 147 2.91 8.66 13.22
N ASN A 148 3.02 7.48 12.63
CA ASN A 148 4.22 6.97 11.96
C ASN A 148 4.72 7.92 10.86
N TYR A 149 3.81 8.59 10.15
CA TYR A 149 4.06 9.60 9.12
C TYR A 149 4.52 10.97 9.68
N GLN A 150 4.58 11.12 11.01
CA GLN A 150 5.19 12.30 11.65
C GLN A 150 6.50 11.95 12.34
N THR A 151 6.68 10.69 12.73
CA THR A 151 7.73 10.26 13.68
C THR A 151 8.74 9.29 13.10
N ILE A 152 8.34 8.47 12.12
CA ILE A 152 9.17 7.42 11.53
C ILE A 152 9.51 7.77 10.08
N MET A 153 8.49 8.08 9.28
CA MET A 153 8.65 8.30 7.84
C MET A 153 7.83 9.53 7.40
N PRO A 154 8.27 10.75 7.77
CA PRO A 154 7.57 11.95 7.35
C PRO A 154 7.77 12.23 5.85
N PRO A 155 6.70 12.53 5.11
CA PRO A 155 6.81 12.92 3.71
C PRO A 155 7.42 14.31 3.58
N LEU A 156 8.12 14.54 2.46
CA LEU A 156 8.76 15.81 2.16
C LEU A 156 7.90 16.64 1.19
N ASN A 157 8.17 17.94 1.15
CA ASN A 157 7.51 18.85 0.22
C ASN A 157 7.78 18.44 -1.23
N GLY A 158 6.72 18.23 -2.01
CA GLY A 158 6.78 17.76 -3.39
C GLY A 158 6.81 16.23 -3.56
N ASP A 159 6.83 15.44 -2.49
CA ASP A 159 6.74 13.98 -2.59
C ASP A 159 5.36 13.55 -3.12
N HIS A 160 5.35 12.50 -3.94
CA HIS A 160 4.17 11.68 -4.17
C HIS A 160 4.22 10.47 -3.25
N VAL A 161 3.18 10.24 -2.47
CA VAL A 161 3.12 9.15 -1.48
C VAL A 161 1.78 8.43 -1.56
N ALA A 162 1.75 7.13 -1.27
CA ALA A 162 0.53 6.32 -1.33
C ALA A 162 0.03 5.97 0.08
N TYR A 163 -0.88 6.77 0.64
CA TYR A 163 -1.23 6.69 2.05
C TYR A 163 -2.70 6.34 2.29
N GLY A 164 -2.92 5.36 3.17
CA GLY A 164 -4.24 4.76 3.37
C GLY A 164 -5.05 5.17 4.59
N ASP A 165 -4.61 6.16 5.37
CA ASP A 165 -5.41 6.71 6.48
C ASP A 165 -5.76 8.19 6.23
N THR A 166 -6.93 8.61 6.70
CA THR A 166 -7.45 9.97 6.49
C THR A 166 -6.54 11.02 7.12
N GLY A 167 -6.04 10.76 8.34
CA GLY A 167 -5.19 11.70 9.06
C GLY A 167 -3.86 11.94 8.34
N VAL A 168 -3.21 10.86 7.90
CA VAL A 168 -1.94 10.93 7.18
C VAL A 168 -2.07 11.66 5.85
N VAL A 169 -3.12 11.41 5.08
CA VAL A 169 -3.36 12.07 3.77
C VAL A 169 -3.57 13.56 3.94
N ILE A 170 -4.43 13.98 4.88
CA ILE A 170 -4.68 15.41 5.14
C ILE A 170 -3.38 16.09 5.58
N TYR A 171 -2.64 15.51 6.52
CA TYR A 171 -1.39 16.08 7.01
C TYR A 171 -0.34 16.23 5.91
N SER A 172 -0.17 15.18 5.10
CA SER A 172 0.80 15.13 4.00
C SER A 172 0.52 16.22 2.95
N ASN A 173 -0.74 16.35 2.55
CA ASN A 173 -1.16 17.30 1.51
C ASN A 173 -1.17 18.76 1.98
N SER A 174 -1.56 19.00 3.24
CA SER A 174 -1.76 20.36 3.76
C SER A 174 -0.57 20.94 4.52
N VAL A 175 0.14 20.13 5.31
CA VAL A 175 1.24 20.59 6.18
C VAL A 175 2.59 20.36 5.51
N CYS A 176 2.82 19.17 4.97
CA CYS A 176 4.12 18.83 4.37
C CYS A 176 4.28 19.34 2.93
N GLY A 177 3.18 19.61 2.23
CA GLY A 177 3.21 19.96 0.80
C GLY A 177 3.51 18.75 -0.11
N ALA A 178 3.32 17.53 0.39
CA ALA A 178 3.33 16.31 -0.40
C ALA A 178 1.99 16.13 -1.16
N ARG A 179 1.87 15.04 -1.91
CA ARG A 179 0.70 14.68 -2.71
C ARG A 179 0.35 13.21 -2.49
N SER A 180 -0.86 12.94 -2.04
CA SER A 180 -1.36 11.59 -1.79
C SER A 180 -2.87 11.52 -1.95
N ASN A 181 -3.38 10.55 -2.70
CA ASN A 181 -4.80 10.19 -2.64
C ASN A 181 -5.08 9.42 -1.37
N PHE A 182 -6.35 9.32 -0.99
CA PHE A 182 -6.77 8.36 0.03
C PHE A 182 -6.81 6.94 -0.56
N GLU A 183 -5.89 6.09 -0.12
CA GLU A 183 -5.75 4.72 -0.62
C GLU A 183 -6.40 3.71 0.35
N GLY A 184 -7.59 3.22 0.03
CA GLY A 184 -8.30 2.26 0.91
C GLY A 184 -7.87 0.81 0.70
N GLY A 185 -7.63 0.07 1.79
CA GLY A 185 -7.48 -1.38 1.77
C GLY A 185 -6.37 -1.86 0.83
N PRO A 186 -6.63 -2.79 -0.12
CA PRO A 186 -5.60 -3.29 -1.04
C PRO A 186 -4.96 -2.20 -1.91
N SER A 187 -5.63 -1.05 -2.11
CA SER A 187 -5.06 0.08 -2.84
C SER A 187 -3.91 0.77 -2.11
N ALA A 188 -3.79 0.60 -0.78
CA ALA A 188 -2.64 1.08 -0.02
C ALA A 188 -1.45 0.11 -0.05
N LEU A 189 -1.70 -1.16 -0.39
CA LEU A 189 -0.67 -2.20 -0.50
C LEU A 189 -0.08 -2.27 -1.91
N ALA A 190 -0.90 -2.13 -2.94
CA ALA A 190 -0.46 -2.23 -4.33
C ALA A 190 0.66 -1.24 -4.73
N PRO A 191 0.68 0.02 -4.24
CA PRO A 191 1.76 1.00 -4.47
C PRO A 191 3.09 0.68 -3.79
N GLY A 192 3.14 -0.39 -2.98
CA GLY A 192 4.27 -0.74 -2.13
C GLY A 192 5.50 -1.20 -2.90
#